data_AF-A0A8X6JEG6-F1
#
_entry.id   AF-A0A8X6JEG6-F1
#
_cell.length_a   1.000
_cell.length_b   1.000
_cell.length_c   1.000
_cell.angle_alpha   90.00
_cell.angle_beta   90.00
_cell.angle_gamma   90.00
#
_symmetry.space_group_name_H-M   'P 1'
#
loop_
_entity.id
_entity.type
_entity.pdbx_description
1 polymer ?
#
loop_
_entity_poly.entity_id
_entity_poly.type
_entity_poly.pdbx_seq_one_letter_code
_entity_poly.pdbx_strand_id
1 'polypeptide(L)'
;ETLELTHSKTLDNHPGGVTFLAWSPDDTYLIACGPDDSSDLWVWNVETGGLKIKMNHSPEDSLTTCAWNQDGKRFVCGGTRGQFYQCDLDGNVLDSWEGVRVQCLWCRKDGKTVLAADTHHRIRGYNFEDLTDFNILQEGHSVMSFTCDDSGRLALLTLQLR
;
A
#
# COMPACT_ATOMS: atom_id res chain seq x y z
N GLU A 1 27.67 -10.48 -14.44
CA GLU A 1 26.63 -11.47 -14.79
C GLU A 1 25.38 -10.73 -15.21
N THR A 2 24.81 -11.06 -16.36
CA THR A 2 23.48 -10.59 -16.75
C THR A 2 22.46 -11.54 -16.13
N LEU A 3 21.56 -11.00 -15.31
CA LEU A 3 20.44 -11.74 -14.76
C LEU A 3 19.53 -12.17 -15.92
N GLU A 4 19.21 -13.46 -16.01
CA GLU A 4 18.17 -13.97 -16.92
C GLU A 4 16.80 -13.88 -16.24
N LEU A 5 15.82 -13.34 -16.96
CA LEU A 5 14.44 -13.24 -16.48
C LEU A 5 13.59 -14.32 -17.18
N THR A 6 12.93 -15.15 -16.38
CA THR A 6 11.99 -16.17 -16.87
C THR A 6 10.60 -15.90 -16.32
N HIS A 7 9.57 -16.08 -17.16
CA HIS A 7 8.19 -16.05 -16.70
C HIS A 7 7.90 -17.23 -15.77
N SER A 8 7.37 -16.95 -14.58
CA SER A 8 6.99 -17.98 -13.59
C SER A 8 5.48 -18.23 -13.57
N LYS A 9 4.66 -17.17 -13.42
CA LYS A 9 3.19 -17.27 -13.34
C LYS A 9 2.48 -16.06 -13.94
N THR A 10 1.23 -16.29 -14.34
CA THR A 10 0.22 -15.27 -14.59
C THR A 10 -0.83 -15.32 -13.49
N LEU A 11 -1.13 -14.18 -12.88
CA LEU A 11 -2.21 -14.03 -11.89
C LEU A 11 -3.34 -13.24 -12.55
N ASP A 12 -4.44 -13.91 -12.88
CA ASP A 12 -5.56 -13.32 -13.64
C ASP A 12 -6.73 -12.89 -12.74
N ASN A 13 -7.78 -12.31 -13.35
CA ASN A 13 -9.05 -11.90 -12.71
C ASN A 13 -9.01 -10.60 -11.89
N HIS A 14 -8.36 -9.56 -12.42
CA HIS A 14 -8.40 -8.19 -11.90
C HIS A 14 -9.26 -7.29 -12.81
N PRO A 15 -10.61 -7.31 -12.67
CA PRO A 15 -11.47 -6.44 -13.46
C PRO A 15 -11.10 -4.97 -13.22
N GLY A 16 -10.96 -4.20 -14.32
CA GLY A 16 -10.49 -2.81 -14.28
C GLY A 16 -8.97 -2.65 -14.33
N GLY A 17 -8.20 -3.73 -14.19
CA GLY A 17 -6.73 -3.73 -14.24
C GLY A 17 -6.08 -3.51 -12.88
N VAL A 18 -4.74 -3.48 -12.89
CA VAL A 18 -3.90 -3.32 -11.69
C VAL A 18 -3.05 -2.06 -11.86
N THR A 19 -3.06 -1.20 -10.86
CA THR A 19 -2.28 0.06 -10.84
C THR A 19 -1.17 0.03 -9.80
N PHE A 20 -1.28 -0.82 -8.78
CA PHE A 20 -0.29 -0.90 -7.71
C PHE A 20 -0.08 -2.35 -7.25
N LEU A 21 1.17 -2.67 -6.89
CA LEU A 21 1.60 -3.98 -6.42
C LEU A 21 2.53 -3.83 -5.21
N ALA A 22 2.45 -4.77 -4.27
CA ALA A 22 3.38 -4.84 -3.14
C ALA A 22 3.69 -6.30 -2.78
N TRP A 23 4.98 -6.63 -2.75
CA TRP A 23 5.50 -7.92 -2.29
C TRP A 23 5.49 -7.98 -0.76
N SER A 24 5.15 -9.14 -0.21
CA SER A 24 5.38 -9.42 1.20
C SER A 24 6.88 -9.54 1.47
N PRO A 25 7.35 -9.26 2.70
CA PRO A 25 8.77 -9.28 3.03
C PRO A 25 9.42 -10.67 2.89
N ASP A 26 8.61 -11.73 2.90
CA ASP A 26 9.01 -13.13 2.77
C ASP A 26 8.75 -13.71 1.35
N ASP A 27 8.44 -12.84 0.39
CA ASP A 27 8.11 -13.16 -1.01
C ASP A 27 6.94 -14.16 -1.20
N THR A 28 6.22 -14.49 -0.13
CA THR A 28 5.15 -15.50 -0.15
C THR A 28 3.87 -14.96 -0.77
N TYR A 29 3.61 -13.66 -0.60
CA TYR A 29 2.38 -13.02 -1.01
C TYR A 29 2.62 -11.77 -1.86
N LEU A 30 1.69 -11.53 -2.79
CA LEU A 30 1.63 -10.32 -3.58
C LEU A 30 0.27 -9.65 -3.36
N ILE A 31 0.27 -8.38 -2.99
CA ILE A 31 -0.93 -7.55 -2.99
C ILE A 31 -1.05 -6.86 -4.34
N ALA A 32 -2.27 -6.82 -4.90
CA ALA A 32 -2.63 -6.04 -6.07
C ALA A 32 -3.81 -5.12 -5.77
N CYS A 33 -3.72 -3.88 -6.24
CA CYS A 33 -4.75 -2.84 -6.13
C CYS A 33 -5.13 -2.33 -7.52
N GLY A 34 -6.40 -1.97 -7.69
CA GLY A 34 -6.94 -1.49 -8.96
C GLY A 34 -6.88 0.05 -9.11
N PRO A 35 -7.31 0.56 -10.27
CA PRO A 35 -7.41 2.00 -10.51
C PRO A 35 -8.50 2.65 -9.65
N ASP A 36 -8.66 3.97 -9.82
CA ASP A 36 -9.85 4.68 -9.34
C ASP A 36 -11.13 3.92 -9.74
N ASP A 37 -12.14 3.94 -8.86
CA ASP A 37 -13.39 3.18 -8.95
C ASP A 37 -13.24 1.65 -8.81
N SER A 38 -12.04 1.15 -8.52
CA SER A 38 -11.82 -0.24 -8.09
C SER A 38 -11.80 -0.33 -6.57
N SER A 39 -12.83 -0.96 -5.99
CA SER A 39 -12.94 -1.22 -4.56
C SER A 39 -12.33 -2.55 -4.12
N ASP A 40 -11.90 -3.36 -5.09
CA ASP A 40 -11.32 -4.67 -4.85
C ASP A 40 -9.80 -4.59 -4.65
N LEU A 41 -9.30 -5.35 -3.67
CA LEU A 41 -7.88 -5.64 -3.48
C LEU A 41 -7.70 -7.15 -3.43
N TRP A 42 -6.61 -7.64 -4.01
CA TRP A 42 -6.30 -9.06 -4.10
C TRP A 42 -4.98 -9.38 -3.41
N VAL A 43 -4.97 -10.46 -2.63
CA VAL A 43 -3.74 -11.03 -2.08
C VAL A 43 -3.55 -12.42 -2.67
N TRP A 44 -2.43 -12.62 -3.35
CA TRP A 44 -2.09 -13.87 -4.03
C TRP A 44 -0.95 -14.56 -3.32
N ASN A 45 -1.03 -15.88 -3.19
CA ASN A 45 0.16 -16.67 -2.88
C ASN A 45 0.99 -16.86 -4.15
N VAL A 46 2.24 -16.40 -4.13
CA VAL A 46 3.09 -16.35 -5.32
C VAL A 46 3.50 -17.74 -5.79
N GLU A 47 3.81 -18.66 -4.86
CA GLU A 47 4.27 -20.02 -5.17
C GLU A 47 3.18 -20.88 -5.80
N THR A 48 1.95 -20.80 -5.29
CA THR A 48 0.82 -21.57 -5.81
C THR A 48 0.11 -20.87 -6.96
N GLY A 49 0.11 -19.53 -6.98
CA GLY A 49 -0.76 -18.72 -7.84
C GLY A 49 -2.21 -18.67 -7.35
N GLY A 50 -2.47 -19.14 -6.13
CA GLY A 50 -3.81 -19.14 -5.54
C GLY A 50 -4.18 -17.77 -4.97
N LEU A 51 -5.39 -17.31 -5.28
CA LEU A 51 -5.98 -16.13 -4.64
C LEU A 51 -6.29 -16.47 -3.18
N LYS A 52 -5.61 -15.79 -2.26
CA LYS A 52 -5.82 -15.96 -0.81
C LYS A 52 -6.95 -15.06 -0.32
N ILE A 53 -6.94 -13.78 -0.72
CA ILE A 53 -7.91 -12.77 -0.28
C ILE A 53 -8.42 -12.02 -1.51
N LYS A 54 -9.73 -11.84 -1.58
CA LYS A 54 -10.36 -10.77 -2.34
C LYS A 54 -11.17 -9.94 -1.36
N MET A 55 -10.73 -8.71 -1.10
CA MET A 55 -11.37 -7.83 -0.12
C MET A 55 -11.97 -6.60 -0.78
N ASN A 56 -13.07 -6.14 -0.20
CA ASN A 56 -13.79 -4.94 -0.59
C ASN A 56 -14.47 -4.39 0.68
N HIS A 57 -13.68 -3.75 1.54
CA HIS A 57 -14.16 -3.31 2.86
C HIS A 57 -15.07 -2.09 2.80
N SER A 58 -14.93 -1.30 1.75
CA SER A 58 -15.81 -0.18 1.49
C SER A 58 -16.10 -0.16 0.00
N PRO A 59 -17.29 -0.63 -0.41
CA PRO A 59 -17.72 -0.61 -1.81
C PRO A 59 -17.70 0.78 -2.43
N GLU A 60 -17.76 1.81 -1.58
CA GLU A 60 -17.66 3.20 -2.01
C GLU A 60 -16.21 3.68 -2.11
N ASP A 61 -15.23 3.02 -1.48
CA ASP A 61 -13.82 3.41 -1.48
C ASP A 61 -13.06 2.79 -2.66
N SER A 62 -12.01 3.49 -3.12
CA SER A 62 -11.10 2.97 -4.14
C SER A 62 -9.78 2.65 -3.47
N LEU A 63 -9.44 1.35 -3.41
CA LEU A 63 -8.19 0.89 -2.83
C LEU A 63 -7.11 0.94 -3.92
N THR A 64 -6.44 2.09 -4.04
CA THR A 64 -5.51 2.38 -5.14
C THR A 64 -4.04 2.22 -4.76
N THR A 65 -3.73 2.06 -3.47
CA THR A 65 -2.37 1.82 -2.99
C THR A 65 -2.36 0.85 -1.81
N CYS A 66 -1.22 0.17 -1.64
CA CYS A 66 -1.00 -0.75 -0.54
C CYS A 66 0.48 -0.81 -0.15
N ALA A 67 0.75 -1.27 1.07
CA ALA A 67 2.10 -1.60 1.54
C ALA A 67 2.07 -2.72 2.57
N TRP A 68 3.12 -3.56 2.56
CA TRP A 68 3.26 -4.63 3.53
C TRP A 68 3.89 -4.16 4.82
N ASN A 69 3.34 -4.61 5.95
CA ASN A 69 4.07 -4.57 7.21
C ASN A 69 5.19 -5.61 7.17
N GLN A 70 6.29 -5.30 7.86
CA GLN A 70 7.51 -6.11 7.88
C GLN A 70 7.35 -7.41 8.66
N ASP A 71 6.26 -7.53 9.44
CA ASP A 71 5.90 -8.78 10.11
C ASP A 71 5.35 -9.87 9.16
N GLY A 72 5.05 -9.53 7.90
CA GLY A 72 4.51 -10.45 6.90
C GLY A 72 3.09 -10.94 7.19
N LYS A 73 2.43 -10.38 8.21
CA LYS A 73 1.09 -10.78 8.68
C LYS A 73 0.05 -9.69 8.49
N ARG A 74 0.49 -8.44 8.41
CA ARG A 74 -0.35 -7.27 8.22
C ARG A 74 0.05 -6.51 6.97
N PHE A 75 -0.92 -5.84 6.38
CA PHE A 75 -0.69 -4.87 5.31
C PHE A 75 -1.59 -3.67 5.50
N VAL A 76 -1.29 -2.60 4.78
CA VAL A 76 -2.13 -1.42 4.69
C VAL A 76 -2.60 -1.21 3.28
N CYS A 77 -3.81 -0.67 3.13
CA CYS A 77 -4.37 -0.28 1.86
C CYS A 77 -5.25 0.96 2.03
N GLY A 78 -5.38 1.75 0.96
CA GLY A 78 -6.23 2.92 0.96
C GLY A 78 -6.22 3.60 -0.39
N GLY A 79 -6.89 4.74 -0.47
CA GLY A 79 -6.86 5.55 -1.68
C GLY A 79 -7.62 6.85 -1.55
N THR A 80 -8.54 7.09 -2.48
CA THR A 80 -9.00 8.45 -2.80
C THR A 80 -10.18 8.93 -1.96
N ARG A 81 -10.83 8.06 -1.16
CA ARG A 81 -12.05 8.45 -0.44
C ARG A 81 -11.86 8.84 1.02
N GLY A 82 -10.61 8.87 1.47
CA GLY A 82 -10.28 9.47 2.75
C GLY A 82 -10.13 8.46 3.88
N GLN A 83 -10.04 7.17 3.57
CA GLN A 83 -9.75 6.13 4.54
C GLN A 83 -8.57 5.29 4.06
N PHE A 84 -7.77 4.83 5.01
CA PHE A 84 -6.86 3.73 4.78
C PHE A 84 -6.87 2.80 5.99
N TYR A 85 -6.71 1.51 5.72
CA TYR A 85 -6.95 0.42 6.64
C TYR A 85 -5.65 -0.33 6.90
N GLN A 86 -5.46 -0.83 8.11
CA GLN A 86 -4.54 -1.91 8.41
C GLN A 86 -5.34 -3.20 8.50
N CYS A 87 -4.92 -4.20 7.73
CA CYS A 87 -5.61 -5.49 7.62
C CYS A 87 -4.68 -6.64 7.95
N ASP A 88 -5.27 -7.78 8.33
CA ASP A 88 -4.57 -9.06 8.45
C ASP A 88 -4.69 -9.92 7.18
N LEU A 89 -4.00 -11.06 7.20
CA LEU A 89 -3.98 -12.03 6.11
C LEU A 89 -5.28 -12.82 5.91
N ASP A 90 -6.28 -12.65 6.77
CA ASP A 90 -7.60 -13.22 6.58
C ASP A 90 -8.57 -12.17 6.00
N GLY A 91 -8.08 -10.95 5.77
CA GLY A 91 -8.84 -9.83 5.26
C GLY A 91 -9.68 -9.16 6.34
N ASN A 92 -9.33 -9.29 7.62
CA ASN A 92 -9.98 -8.51 8.67
C ASN A 92 -9.32 -7.13 8.76
N VAL A 93 -10.13 -6.08 8.87
CA VAL A 93 -9.64 -4.75 9.24
C VAL A 93 -9.31 -4.76 10.73
N LEU A 94 -8.05 -4.50 11.05
CA LEU A 94 -7.56 -4.38 12.41
C LEU A 94 -7.77 -2.96 12.94
N ASP A 95 -7.54 -1.96 12.08
CA ASP A 95 -7.62 -0.54 12.42
C ASP A 95 -7.66 0.33 11.14
N SER A 96 -7.96 1.62 11.27
CA SER A 96 -8.09 2.56 10.16
C SER A 96 -7.86 4.01 10.56
N TRP A 97 -7.47 4.82 9.58
CA TRP A 97 -7.43 6.27 9.71
C TRP A 97 -8.40 6.93 8.74
N GLU A 98 -9.21 7.85 9.25
CA GLU A 98 -10.23 8.58 8.48
C GLU A 98 -9.80 10.03 8.15
N GLY A 99 -10.43 10.60 7.12
CA GLY A 99 -10.18 11.96 6.65
C GLY A 99 -8.89 12.14 5.83
N VAL A 100 -8.22 11.06 5.45
CA VAL A 100 -6.92 11.08 4.78
C VAL A 100 -7.00 10.39 3.42
N ARG A 101 -6.89 11.17 2.36
CA ARG A 101 -6.80 10.64 0.99
C ARG A 101 -5.34 10.36 0.67
N VAL A 102 -5.01 9.09 0.50
CA VAL A 102 -3.62 8.64 0.31
C VAL A 102 -3.35 8.33 -1.15
N GLN A 103 -2.16 8.72 -1.62
CA GLN A 103 -1.66 8.43 -2.97
C GLN A 103 -0.65 7.28 -2.95
N CYS A 104 0.09 7.15 -1.84
CA CYS A 104 1.10 6.12 -1.67
C CYS A 104 1.29 5.84 -0.18
N LEU A 105 1.52 4.57 0.15
CA LEU A 105 1.75 4.08 1.51
C LEU A 105 3.12 3.41 1.62
N TRP A 106 3.75 3.50 2.78
CA TRP A 106 4.97 2.79 3.10
C TRP A 106 5.02 2.42 4.58
N CYS A 107 5.18 1.13 4.90
CA CYS A 107 5.27 0.66 6.29
C CYS A 107 6.71 0.74 6.79
N ARG A 108 6.91 1.39 7.93
CA ARG A 108 8.21 1.45 8.59
C ARG A 108 8.54 0.12 9.27
N LYS A 109 9.84 -0.20 9.35
CA LYS A 109 10.37 -1.42 9.98
C LYS A 109 10.09 -1.54 11.48
N ASP A 110 9.60 -0.48 12.12
CA ASP A 110 9.14 -0.56 13.51
C ASP A 110 7.83 -1.35 13.68
N GLY A 111 7.17 -1.72 12.58
CA GLY A 111 5.96 -2.53 12.56
C GLY A 111 4.69 -1.81 13.00
N LYS A 112 4.77 -0.50 13.30
CA LYS A 112 3.65 0.30 13.82
C LYS A 112 3.42 1.62 13.11
N THR A 113 4.43 2.15 12.43
CA THR A 113 4.31 3.42 11.71
C THR A 113 4.09 3.18 10.22
N VAL A 114 3.07 3.83 9.67
CA VAL A 114 2.82 3.90 8.24
C VAL A 114 3.05 5.34 7.79
N LEU A 115 3.87 5.51 6.76
CA LEU A 115 4.02 6.77 6.07
C LEU A 115 3.02 6.83 4.92
N ALA A 116 2.33 7.94 4.77
CA ALA A 116 1.41 8.15 3.67
C ALA A 116 1.68 9.49 2.99
N ALA A 117 1.79 9.46 1.66
CA ALA A 117 1.68 10.65 0.84
C ALA A 117 0.19 10.97 0.70
N ASP A 118 -0.21 12.19 1.09
CA ASP A 118 -1.61 12.61 1.04
C ASP A 118 -1.85 13.80 0.09
N THR A 119 -3.13 14.12 -0.15
CA THR A 119 -3.53 15.19 -1.08
C THR A 119 -3.14 16.62 -0.63
N HIS A 120 -2.52 16.79 0.54
CA HIS A 120 -2.01 18.07 1.05
C HIS A 120 -0.51 18.27 0.74
N HIS A 121 0.01 17.59 -0.28
CA HIS A 121 1.39 17.74 -0.78
C HIS A 121 2.46 17.39 0.26
N ARG A 122 2.20 16.39 1.10
CA ARG A 122 3.06 16.02 2.23
C ARG A 122 3.16 14.51 2.37
N ILE A 123 4.17 14.09 3.13
CA ILE A 123 4.18 12.76 3.75
C ILE A 123 3.94 12.94 5.24
N ARG A 124 2.98 12.18 5.76
CA ARG A 124 2.63 12.12 7.19
C ARG A 124 2.82 10.71 7.70
N GLY A 125 3.29 10.57 8.94
CA GLY A 125 3.41 9.31 9.64
C GLY A 125 2.19 9.06 10.53
N TYR A 126 1.71 7.83 10.56
CA TYR A 126 0.58 7.36 11.34
C TYR A 126 1.01 6.13 12.15
N ASN A 127 0.95 6.22 13.47
CA ASN A 127 1.29 5.14 14.38
C ASN A 127 0.01 4.41 14.79
N PHE A 128 -0.11 3.14 14.39
CA PHE A 128 -1.26 2.28 14.65
C PHE A 128 -1.30 1.65 16.05
N GLU A 129 -0.23 1.75 16.83
CA GLU A 129 -0.23 1.28 18.22
C GLU A 129 -0.74 2.37 19.16
N ASP A 130 -0.21 3.58 19.01
CA ASP A 130 -0.49 4.69 19.92
C ASP A 130 -1.58 5.64 19.39
N LEU A 131 -2.10 5.39 18.18
CA LEU A 131 -3.11 6.20 17.48
C LEU A 131 -2.73 7.68 17.36
N THR A 132 -1.46 7.92 17.05
CA THR A 132 -0.92 9.28 16.83
C THR A 132 -0.44 9.47 15.41
N ASP A 133 -0.52 10.69 14.91
CA ASP A 133 0.07 11.07 13.63
C ASP A 133 1.10 12.20 13.79
N PHE A 134 1.97 12.37 12.80
CA PHE A 134 2.97 13.44 12.78
C PHE A 134 3.43 13.76 11.36
N ASN A 135 3.83 15.01 11.11
CA ASN A 135 4.34 15.42 9.80
C ASN A 135 5.77 14.91 9.57
N ILE A 136 6.06 14.35 8.39
CA ILE A 136 7.42 13.95 7.98
C ILE A 136 8.04 15.02 7.09
N LEU A 137 7.35 15.39 6.01
CA LEU A 137 7.83 16.34 5.03
C LEU A 137 6.67 17.04 4.34
N GLN A 138 6.91 18.27 3.89
CA GLN A 138 5.97 19.08 3.14
C GLN A 138 6.66 19.54 1.86
N GLU A 139 6.00 19.31 0.72
CA GLU A 139 6.46 19.69 -0.60
C GLU A 139 5.60 20.83 -1.16
N GLY A 140 6.16 21.55 -2.15
CA GLY A 140 5.43 22.57 -2.90
C GLY A 140 4.44 21.98 -3.92
N HIS A 141 4.62 20.71 -4.28
CA HIS A 141 3.87 19.99 -5.30
C HIS A 141 3.31 18.67 -4.75
N SER A 142 2.29 18.12 -5.40
CA SER A 142 1.68 16.85 -5.02
C SER A 142 2.73 15.73 -5.04
N VAL A 143 2.85 15.01 -3.92
CA VAL A 143 3.66 13.79 -3.83
C VAL A 143 2.82 12.65 -4.38
N MET A 144 3.13 12.21 -5.60
CA MET A 144 2.37 11.17 -6.30
C MET A 144 2.71 9.78 -5.80
N SER A 145 4.00 9.55 -5.55
CA SER A 145 4.50 8.31 -4.98
C SER A 145 5.79 8.59 -4.25
N PHE A 146 6.15 7.70 -3.34
CA PHE A 146 7.46 7.70 -2.74
C PHE A 146 7.88 6.28 -2.38
N THR A 147 9.18 6.09 -2.21
CA THR A 147 9.72 4.88 -1.58
C THR A 147 10.79 5.30 -0.60
N CYS A 148 10.90 4.58 0.51
CA CYS A 148 11.98 4.76 1.46
C CYS A 148 13.02 3.65 1.29
N ASP A 149 14.27 3.97 1.61
CA ASP A 149 15.33 2.97 1.70
C ASP A 149 15.08 2.01 2.88
N ASP A 150 15.86 0.95 2.93
CA ASP A 150 15.76 -0.07 3.98
C ASP A 150 15.93 0.46 5.41
N SER A 151 16.66 1.56 5.58
CA SER A 151 16.82 2.18 6.90
C SER A 151 15.66 3.11 7.27
N GLY A 152 14.81 3.48 6.30
CA GLY A 152 13.76 4.49 6.45
C GLY A 152 14.32 5.91 6.61
N ARG A 153 15.60 6.14 6.30
CA ARG A 153 16.28 7.43 6.46
C ARG A 153 16.21 8.28 5.20
N LEU A 154 16.20 7.64 4.03
CA LEU A 154 16.15 8.31 2.73
C LEU A 154 14.81 7.98 2.07
N ALA A 155 14.24 8.97 1.40
CA ALA A 155 13.06 8.80 0.57
C ALA A 155 13.34 9.32 -0.84
N LEU A 156 12.90 8.57 -1.84
CA LEU A 156 12.80 9.02 -3.22
C LEU A 156 11.33 9.36 -3.51
N LEU A 157 11.08 10.57 -3.98
CA LEU A 157 9.74 11.09 -4.22
C LEU A 157 9.50 11.33 -5.71
N THR A 158 8.28 11.05 -6.16
CA THR A 158 7.77 11.49 -7.46
C THR A 158 6.81 12.63 -7.23
N LEU A 159 7.09 13.80 -7.80
CA LEU A 159 6.27 15.00 -7.66
C LEU A 159 5.54 15.32 -8.96
N GLN A 160 4.28 15.75 -8.85
CA GLN A 160 3.53 16.27 -10.00
C GLN A 160 3.85 17.76 -10.20
N LEU A 161 4.72 18.03 -11.17
CA LEU A 161 4.98 19.39 -11.64
C LEU A 161 3.83 19.82 -12.57
N ARG A 162 3.43 21.10 -12.46
CA ARG A 162 2.46 21.71 -13.38
C ARG A 162 3.10 21.99 -14.74
#